data_AF-A0AAV2C9E4-F1
#
_entry.id   AF-A0AAV2C9E4-F1
#
_cell.length_a   1.000
_cell.length_b   1.000
_cell.length_c   1.000
_cell.angle_alpha   90.00
_cell.angle_beta   90.00
_cell.angle_gamma   90.00
#
_symmetry.space_group_name_H-M   'P 1'
#
loop_
_entity.id
_entity.type
_entity.pdbx_description
1 polymer ?
#
loop_
_entity_poly.entity_id
_entity_poly.type
_entity_poly.pdbx_seq_one_letter_code
_entity_poly.pdbx_strand_id
1 'polypeptide(L)'
;MSQTTRRDEGAEAKDRVSDLSDDILYHVLSSLRDAKLVVQTSVLSKRWRYLWKDVGVLNLDQNSFSTSEGCRTFLRNFLPLRSKRATVGDMELISFTFNYTRAEIKHGVPLNP
;
A
#
# COMPACT_ATOMS: atom_id res chain seq x y z
N MET A 1 -25.69 -26.31 -46.92
CA MET A 1 -25.44 -24.92 -46.47
C MET A 1 -24.49 -24.98 -45.29
N SER A 2 -23.27 -24.50 -45.48
CA SER A 2 -22.19 -24.49 -44.49
C SER A 2 -22.30 -23.24 -43.61
N GLN A 3 -22.34 -23.39 -42.29
CA GLN A 3 -22.13 -22.29 -41.34
C GLN A 3 -21.30 -22.86 -40.17
N THR A 4 -19.97 -22.81 -40.31
CA THR A 4 -19.07 -21.83 -39.65
C THR A 4 -19.18 -21.86 -38.13
N THR A 5 -18.36 -22.71 -37.52
CA THR A 5 -17.94 -22.61 -36.13
C THR A 5 -17.23 -21.28 -35.90
N ARG A 6 -17.91 -20.30 -35.31
CA ARG A 6 -17.24 -19.16 -34.67
C ARG A 6 -16.78 -19.63 -33.30
N ARG A 7 -15.54 -20.12 -33.22
CA ARG A 7 -14.83 -20.24 -31.95
C ARG A 7 -14.55 -18.81 -31.50
N ASP A 8 -15.37 -18.34 -30.58
CA ASP A 8 -15.00 -17.25 -29.69
C ASP A 8 -13.88 -17.80 -28.81
N GLU A 9 -12.63 -17.67 -29.26
CA GLU A 9 -11.45 -17.88 -28.43
C GLU A 9 -11.46 -16.74 -27.41
N GLY A 10 -12.17 -16.98 -26.31
CA GLY A 10 -12.13 -16.12 -25.14
C GLY A 10 -10.67 -15.92 -24.77
N ALA A 11 -10.17 -14.71 -25.01
CA ALA A 11 -8.85 -14.31 -24.60
C ALA A 11 -8.79 -14.46 -23.09
N GLU A 12 -8.23 -15.58 -22.64
CA GLU A 12 -7.90 -15.81 -21.25
C GLU A 12 -7.10 -14.60 -20.80
N ALA A 13 -7.64 -13.84 -19.84
CA ALA A 13 -6.99 -12.66 -19.30
C ALA A 13 -5.73 -13.13 -18.57
N LYS A 14 -4.64 -13.29 -19.32
CA LYS A 14 -3.37 -13.79 -18.81
C LYS A 14 -2.90 -12.86 -17.69
N ASP A 15 -2.66 -13.43 -16.51
CA ASP A 15 -2.14 -12.69 -15.36
C ASP A 15 -0.67 -12.33 -15.60
N ARG A 16 -0.46 -11.16 -16.24
CA ARG A 16 0.86 -10.63 -16.56
C ARG A 16 1.60 -10.12 -15.33
N VAL A 17 0.91 -9.90 -14.21
CA VAL A 17 1.56 -9.45 -12.96
C VAL A 17 2.35 -10.60 -12.34
N SER A 18 1.84 -11.83 -12.47
CA SER A 18 2.54 -13.04 -12.03
C SER A 18 3.83 -13.33 -12.83
N ASP A 19 3.95 -12.82 -14.06
CA ASP A 19 5.12 -12.99 -14.92
C ASP A 19 6.26 -11.97 -14.63
N LEU A 20 6.02 -10.93 -13.82
CA LEU A 20 7.04 -9.91 -13.49
C LEU A 20 8.11 -10.46 -12.54
N SER A 21 9.35 -9.99 -12.62
CA SER A 21 10.41 -10.31 -11.64
C SER A 21 10.20 -9.60 -10.31
N ASP A 22 10.73 -10.15 -9.21
CA ASP A 22 10.61 -9.55 -7.88
C ASP A 22 11.16 -8.12 -7.84
N ASP A 23 12.24 -7.81 -8.57
CA ASP A 23 12.80 -6.46 -8.67
C ASP A 23 11.78 -5.43 -9.20
N ILE A 24 10.98 -5.81 -10.21
CA ILE A 24 9.92 -4.94 -10.74
C ILE A 24 8.81 -4.78 -9.70
N LEU A 25 8.47 -5.87 -8.98
CA LEU A 25 7.46 -5.80 -7.93
C LEU A 25 7.91 -4.87 -6.80
N TYR A 26 9.17 -4.96 -6.37
CA TYR A 26 9.77 -4.02 -5.42
C TYR A 26 9.75 -2.59 -5.95
N HIS A 27 10.03 -2.38 -7.24
CA HIS A 27 9.96 -1.06 -7.85
C HIS A 27 8.54 -0.48 -7.82
N VAL A 28 7.52 -1.28 -8.15
CA VAL A 28 6.11 -0.89 -8.03
C VAL A 28 5.77 -0.53 -6.59
N LEU A 29 6.16 -1.37 -5.62
CA LEU A 29 5.91 -1.10 -4.20
C LEU A 29 6.63 0.16 -3.71
N SER A 30 7.87 0.40 -4.14
CA SER A 30 8.64 1.60 -3.79
C SER A 30 8.03 2.88 -4.39
N SER A 31 7.27 2.75 -5.49
CA SER A 31 6.53 3.86 -6.10
C SER A 31 5.28 4.23 -5.31
N LEU A 32 4.77 3.32 -4.47
CA LEU A 32 3.64 3.57 -3.58
C LEU A 32 4.14 4.24 -2.31
N ARG A 33 3.74 5.51 -2.11
CA ARG A 33 4.12 6.25 -0.91
C ARG A 33 3.36 5.79 0.34
N ASP A 34 2.11 5.36 0.18
CA ASP A 34 1.22 5.03 1.28
C ASP A 34 1.34 3.55 1.72
N ALA A 35 1.62 3.35 3.01
CA ALA A 35 1.82 2.03 3.59
C ALA A 35 0.58 1.14 3.56
N LYS A 36 -0.62 1.71 3.68
CA LYS A 36 -1.88 0.97 3.58
C LYS A 36 -2.03 0.39 2.18
N LEU A 37 -1.73 1.18 1.15
CA LEU A 37 -1.74 0.71 -0.25
C LEU A 37 -0.71 -0.41 -0.47
N VAL A 38 0.52 -0.21 0.03
CA VAL A 38 1.59 -1.21 -0.09
C VAL A 38 1.16 -2.53 0.56
N VAL A 39 0.63 -2.52 1.78
CA VAL A 39 0.14 -3.73 2.45
C VAL A 39 -1.07 -4.34 1.72
N GLN A 40 -1.96 -3.53 1.15
CA GLN A 40 -3.12 -4.02 0.39
C GLN A 40 -2.71 -4.85 -0.83
N THR A 41 -1.57 -4.55 -1.47
CA THR A 41 -1.08 -5.37 -2.59
C THR A 41 -0.77 -6.82 -2.22
N SER A 42 -0.65 -7.14 -0.92
CA SER A 42 -0.40 -8.49 -0.41
C SER A 42 -1.45 -9.53 -0.82
N VAL A 43 -2.63 -9.08 -1.25
CA VAL A 43 -3.72 -9.95 -1.71
C VAL A 43 -3.65 -10.28 -3.20
N LEU A 44 -2.81 -9.59 -3.99
CA LEU A 44 -2.72 -9.77 -5.44
C LEU A 44 -2.21 -11.18 -5.81
N SER A 45 -1.20 -11.69 -5.11
CA SER A 45 -0.76 -13.08 -5.26
C SER A 45 0.08 -13.54 -4.08
N LYS A 46 0.42 -14.85 -4.05
CA LYS A 46 1.32 -15.42 -3.02
C LYS A 46 2.68 -14.72 -2.95
N ARG A 47 3.17 -14.19 -4.08
CA ARG A 47 4.46 -13.47 -4.15
C ARG A 47 4.36 -12.11 -3.43
N TRP A 48 3.32 -11.32 -3.73
CA TRP A 48 3.11 -10.01 -3.12
C TRP A 48 2.88 -10.04 -1.61
N ARG A 49 2.42 -11.18 -1.07
CA ARG A 49 2.10 -11.34 0.35
C ARG A 49 3.21 -10.91 1.30
N TYR A 50 4.47 -11.08 0.89
CA TYR A 50 5.63 -10.86 1.76
C TYR A 50 6.55 -9.73 1.31
N LEU A 51 6.46 -9.27 0.05
CA LEU A 51 7.37 -8.25 -0.51
C LEU A 51 7.35 -6.94 0.26
N TRP A 52 6.17 -6.49 0.69
CA TRP A 52 6.01 -5.24 1.44
C TRP A 52 6.82 -5.21 2.75
N LYS A 53 7.17 -6.37 3.31
CA LYS A 53 7.92 -6.47 4.57
C LYS A 53 9.36 -5.98 4.44
N ASP A 54 9.92 -6.05 3.24
CA ASP A 54 11.30 -5.65 2.94
C ASP A 54 11.39 -4.24 2.34
N VAL A 55 10.26 -3.58 2.08
CA VAL A 55 10.24 -2.20 1.55
C VAL A 55 10.71 -1.22 2.64
N GLY A 56 11.71 -0.40 2.30
CA GLY A 56 12.44 0.46 3.25
C GLY A 56 11.69 1.69 3.76
N VAL A 57 10.83 2.31 2.94
CA VAL A 57 10.06 3.51 3.34
C VAL A 57 8.58 3.27 3.10
N LEU A 58 7.79 3.37 4.17
CA LEU A 58 6.33 3.26 4.12
C LEU A 58 5.77 4.47 4.87
N ASN A 59 5.16 5.42 4.16
CA ASN A 59 4.53 6.58 4.79
C ASN A 59 3.13 6.21 5.27
N LEU A 60 2.82 6.57 6.51
CA LEU A 60 1.51 6.32 7.12
C LEU A 60 0.83 7.65 7.37
N ASP A 61 -0.12 7.96 6.49
CA ASP A 61 -1.01 9.11 6.67
C ASP A 61 -2.25 8.68 7.44
N GLN A 62 -2.55 9.36 8.55
CA GLN A 62 -3.78 9.13 9.31
C GLN A 62 -5.02 9.42 8.46
N ASN A 63 -4.93 10.36 7.51
CA ASN A 63 -6.02 10.72 6.61
C ASN A 63 -6.35 9.61 5.60
N SER A 64 -5.45 8.63 5.42
CA SER A 64 -5.72 7.42 4.63
C SER A 64 -6.68 6.46 5.33
N PHE A 65 -7.09 6.75 6.57
CA PHE A 65 -8.02 5.96 7.36
C PHE A 65 -9.26 6.78 7.70
N SER A 66 -10.42 6.12 7.68
CA SER A 66 -11.69 6.75 8.07
C SER A 66 -11.77 7.08 9.56
N THR A 67 -10.96 6.40 10.39
CA THR A 67 -10.90 6.60 11.83
C THR A 67 -9.48 6.47 12.36
N SER A 68 -9.18 7.18 13.45
CA SER A 68 -7.91 7.05 14.17
C SER A 68 -7.70 5.62 14.70
N GLU A 69 -8.76 4.95 15.15
CA GLU A 69 -8.67 3.55 15.60
C GLU A 69 -8.36 2.59 14.46
N GLY A 70 -8.84 2.85 13.24
CA GLY A 70 -8.46 2.11 12.04
C GLY A 70 -6.96 2.20 11.76
N CYS A 71 -6.40 3.41 11.87
CA CYS A 71 -4.95 3.65 11.76
C CYS A 71 -4.19 2.89 12.87
N ARG A 72 -4.62 3.00 14.14
CA ARG A 72 -3.97 2.31 15.27
C ARG A 72 -4.03 0.79 15.14
N THR A 73 -5.16 0.25 14.69
CA THR A 73 -5.33 -1.20 14.43
C THR A 73 -4.39 -1.66 13.34
N PHE A 74 -4.27 -0.90 12.26
CA PHE A 74 -3.30 -1.19 11.19
C PHE A 74 -1.87 -1.21 11.73
N LEU A 75 -1.47 -0.18 12.50
CA LEU A 75 -0.14 -0.13 13.11
C LEU A 75 0.15 -1.34 13.98
N ARG A 76 -0.78 -1.71 14.87
CA ARG A 76 -0.60 -2.83 15.80
C ARG A 76 -0.46 -4.16 15.07
N ASN A 77 -1.19 -4.36 13.98
CA ASN A 77 -1.20 -5.64 13.28
C ASN A 77 -0.04 -5.78 12.28
N PHE A 78 0.34 -4.70 11.58
CA PHE A 78 1.27 -4.79 10.46
C PHE A 78 2.70 -4.37 10.80
N LEU A 79 2.90 -3.44 11.74
CA LEU A 79 4.24 -2.99 12.10
C LEU A 79 5.15 -4.12 12.64
N PRO A 80 4.66 -5.05 13.49
CA PRO A 80 5.49 -6.14 14.00
C PRO A 80 5.92 -7.15 12.92
N LEU A 81 5.25 -7.18 11.77
CA LEU A 81 5.51 -8.14 10.70
C LEU A 81 6.64 -7.71 9.75
N ARG A 82 7.19 -6.51 9.96
CA ARG A 82 8.24 -5.94 9.11
C ARG A 82 9.55 -6.73 9.23
N SER A 83 10.25 -6.88 8.12
CA SER A 83 11.52 -7.58 8.07
C SER A 83 12.59 -6.79 8.83
N LYS A 84 13.32 -7.47 9.72
CA LYS A 84 14.45 -6.89 10.47
C LYS A 84 15.67 -6.59 9.58
N ARG A 85 15.63 -6.97 8.30
CA ARG A 85 16.73 -6.78 7.33
C ARG A 85 16.69 -5.46 6.59
N ALA A 86 15.63 -4.66 6.72
CA ALA A 86 15.51 -3.36 6.07
C ALA A 86 16.52 -2.30 6.57
N THR A 87 17.44 -2.67 7.46
CA THR A 87 18.52 -1.84 7.98
C THR A 87 19.87 -2.31 7.44
N VAL A 88 20.21 -2.01 6.20
CA VAL A 88 21.62 -1.85 5.78
C VAL A 88 21.65 -0.90 4.58
N GLY A 89 22.48 0.15 4.67
CA GLY A 89 22.97 0.88 3.50
C GLY A 89 22.50 2.33 3.47
N ASP A 90 21.46 2.62 2.68
CA ASP A 90 21.17 4.00 2.24
C ASP A 90 19.66 4.31 2.17
N MET A 91 18.80 3.51 2.82
CA MET A 91 17.36 3.79 2.86
C MET A 91 17.01 4.62 4.08
N GLU A 92 17.00 5.93 3.86
CA GLU A 92 16.61 6.96 4.83
C GLU A 92 15.41 6.51 5.67
N LEU A 93 15.61 6.60 6.98
CA LEU A 93 14.61 6.66 8.03
C LEU A 93 13.25 6.03 7.72
N ILE A 94 12.89 5.06 8.57
CA ILE A 94 11.50 4.81 8.94
C ILE A 94 10.97 6.08 9.64
N SER A 95 10.73 7.14 8.87
CA SER A 95 10.04 8.32 9.34
C SER A 95 8.57 7.98 9.31
N PHE A 96 8.02 7.66 10.49
CA PHE A 96 6.62 7.94 10.73
C PHE A 96 6.48 9.46 10.70
N THR A 97 6.31 10.02 9.51
CA THR A 97 5.85 11.40 9.40
C THR A 97 4.37 11.34 9.77
N PHE A 98 4.08 11.36 11.08
CA PHE A 98 2.73 11.50 11.58
C PHE A 98 2.29 12.92 11.22
N ASN A 99 1.78 13.07 10.00
CA ASN A 99 1.18 14.31 9.55
C ASN A 99 -0.15 14.43 10.29
N TYR A 100 -0.12 14.92 11.53
CA TYR A 100 -1.31 15.46 12.15
C TYR A 100 -1.63 16.73 11.35
N THR A 101 -2.49 16.60 10.35
CA THR A 101 -3.01 17.77 9.65
C THR A 101 -3.63 18.66 10.70
N ARG A 102 -3.00 19.82 10.92
CA ARG A 102 -3.54 20.95 11.67
C ARG A 102 -4.73 21.55 10.89
N ALA A 103 -5.75 20.75 10.67
CA ALA A 103 -7.10 21.18 10.36
C ALA A 103 -7.87 20.80 11.62
N GLU A 104 -7.90 21.64 12.65
CA GLU A 104 -9.06 22.49 12.94
C GLU A 104 -8.71 23.55 14.01
N ILE A 105 -7.95 24.59 13.66
CA ILE A 105 -8.02 25.88 14.39
C ILE A 105 -8.43 26.97 13.40
N LYS A 106 -9.57 26.79 12.74
CA LYS A 106 -10.27 27.86 12.02
C LYS A 106 -11.76 27.52 11.91
N HIS A 107 -12.49 27.68 13.01
CA HIS A 107 -13.78 28.35 12.96
C HIS A 107 -13.96 29.08 14.29
N GLY A 108 -14.05 30.41 14.19
CA GLY A 108 -14.17 31.30 15.35
C GLY A 108 -15.41 30.96 16.15
N VAL A 109 -15.21 30.73 17.44
CA VAL A 109 -16.25 30.93 18.44
C VAL A 109 -16.27 32.44 18.71
N PRO A 110 -17.34 33.18 18.36
CA PRO A 110 -17.48 34.54 18.84
C PRO A 110 -17.71 34.46 20.35
N LEU A 111 -16.81 35.09 21.12
CA LEU A 111 -17.11 35.52 22.48
C LEU A 111 -18.26 36.52 22.36
N ASN A 112 -19.47 36.08 22.71
CA ASN A 112 -20.58 36.99 22.94
C ASN A 112 -20.39 37.60 24.35
N PRO A 113 -20.81 38.87 24.57
CA PRO A 113 -20.37 39.73 25.65
C PRO A 113 -20.92 39.34 27.02
#